data_AF-A0A932ZVX2-F1
#
_entry.id   AF-A0A932ZVX2-F1
#
_cell.length_a   1.000
_cell.length_b   1.000
_cell.length_c   1.000
_cell.angle_alpha   90.00
_cell.angle_beta   90.00
_cell.angle_gamma   90.00
#
_symmetry.space_group_name_H-M   'P 1'
#
loop_
_entity.id
_entity.type
_entity.pdbx_description
1 polymer ?
#
loop_
_entity_poly.entity_id
_entity_poly.type
_entity_poly.pdbx_seq_one_letter_code
_entity_poly.pdbx_strand_id
1 'polypeptide(L)'
;KEAAAKAGIKPGMPLMERVKRAKGLTVGITRPGALTDDLARNIFARAGLKVPDDVRIISAGGAGTMLPALRNRKIDIITISTPHPETILSENIGMWFVNLAAGEDPAIKDFMMSTLMASPELIREKPDLVKRMTRAVMNSLKYINETSVDQLTKDMTPFFGKSVKPAALRISVETVKAAVNPTGKMSDAAVATTFKLMKKPGKLKNLQSLKRSDVWTDDLVK
;
A
#
# COMPACT_ATOMS: atom_id res chain seq x y z
N LYS A 1 18.59 -4.95 -6.02
CA LYS A 1 18.73 -5.42 -7.43
C LYS A 1 19.48 -6.75 -7.52
N GLU A 2 20.54 -6.94 -6.75
CA GLU A 2 21.31 -8.20 -6.77
C GLU A 2 20.51 -9.44 -6.41
N ALA A 3 19.67 -9.38 -5.36
CA ALA A 3 18.81 -10.51 -5.01
C ALA A 3 17.87 -10.88 -6.16
N ALA A 4 17.27 -9.89 -6.83
CA ALA A 4 16.48 -10.09 -8.02
C ALA A 4 17.31 -10.71 -9.15
N ALA A 5 18.52 -10.22 -9.42
CA ALA A 5 19.40 -10.78 -10.45
C ALA A 5 19.77 -12.25 -10.17
N LYS A 6 20.14 -12.58 -8.92
CA LYS A 6 20.45 -13.96 -8.48
C LYS A 6 19.25 -14.89 -8.64
N ALA A 7 18.05 -14.41 -8.34
CA ALA A 7 16.79 -15.13 -8.53
C ALA A 7 16.29 -15.14 -10.00
N GLY A 8 16.99 -14.46 -10.91
CA GLY A 8 16.56 -14.30 -12.30
C GLY A 8 15.30 -13.45 -12.48
N ILE A 9 14.94 -12.64 -11.49
CA ILE A 9 13.82 -11.69 -11.52
C ILE A 9 14.25 -10.45 -12.32
N LYS A 10 13.50 -10.12 -13.36
CA LYS A 10 13.73 -8.97 -14.23
C LYS A 10 12.51 -8.03 -14.24
N PRO A 11 12.69 -6.72 -14.48
CA PRO A 11 11.57 -5.80 -14.71
C PRO A 11 10.67 -6.29 -15.86
N GLY A 12 9.36 -6.08 -15.75
CA GLY A 12 8.37 -6.48 -16.76
C GLY A 12 8.02 -7.97 -16.79
N MET A 13 8.68 -8.81 -16.01
CA MET A 13 8.33 -10.22 -15.87
C MET A 13 6.91 -10.37 -15.27
N PRO A 14 6.10 -11.35 -15.73
CA PRO A 14 4.78 -11.60 -15.16
C PRO A 14 4.82 -11.73 -13.64
N LEU A 15 3.86 -11.11 -12.94
CA LEU A 15 3.84 -11.05 -11.48
C LEU A 15 4.01 -12.42 -10.82
N MET A 16 3.21 -13.41 -11.20
CA MET A 16 3.27 -14.74 -10.58
C MET A 16 4.58 -15.49 -10.90
N GLU A 17 5.25 -15.18 -12.00
CA GLU A 17 6.59 -15.74 -12.28
C GLU A 17 7.64 -15.14 -11.33
N ARG A 18 7.63 -13.82 -11.12
CA ARG A 18 8.52 -13.18 -10.13
C ARG A 18 8.28 -13.71 -8.72
N VAL A 19 7.02 -13.91 -8.36
CA VAL A 19 6.65 -14.44 -7.04
C VAL A 19 7.18 -15.86 -6.85
N LYS A 20 7.02 -16.75 -7.84
CA LYS A 20 7.61 -18.11 -7.79
C LYS A 20 9.13 -18.10 -7.66
N ARG A 21 9.80 -17.15 -8.32
CA ARG A 21 11.26 -16.97 -8.24
C ARG A 21 11.75 -16.39 -6.90
N ALA A 22 10.85 -15.93 -6.03
CA ALA A 22 11.23 -15.44 -4.71
C ALA A 22 11.60 -16.54 -3.70
N LYS A 23 11.55 -17.82 -4.10
CA LYS A 23 11.99 -18.93 -3.26
C LYS A 23 13.44 -18.72 -2.78
N GLY A 24 13.66 -18.90 -1.48
CA GLY A 24 14.92 -18.65 -0.78
C GLY A 24 15.15 -17.20 -0.36
N LEU A 25 14.30 -16.25 -0.79
CA LEU A 25 14.46 -14.84 -0.44
C LEU A 25 13.88 -14.51 0.94
N THR A 26 14.42 -13.46 1.54
CA THR A 26 13.95 -12.88 2.80
C THR A 26 13.16 -11.60 2.55
N VAL A 27 11.96 -11.52 3.11
CA VAL A 27 11.01 -10.42 2.96
C VAL A 27 10.85 -9.69 4.28
N GLY A 28 11.09 -8.39 4.26
CA GLY A 28 10.90 -7.48 5.39
C GLY A 28 9.50 -6.91 5.42
N ILE A 29 8.81 -7.11 6.53
CA ILE A 29 7.50 -6.53 6.84
C ILE A 29 7.60 -5.58 8.02
N THR A 30 6.61 -4.71 8.22
CA THR A 30 6.65 -3.77 9.36
C THR A 30 6.51 -4.49 10.69
N ARG A 31 5.47 -5.31 10.83
CA ARG A 31 5.23 -6.19 11.98
C ARG A 31 4.28 -7.33 11.62
N PRO A 32 4.33 -8.48 12.31
CA PRO A 32 3.35 -9.54 12.14
C PRO A 32 1.92 -9.03 12.32
N GLY A 33 1.02 -9.48 11.45
CA GLY A 33 -0.38 -9.12 11.45
C GLY A 33 -0.71 -7.72 10.91
N ALA A 34 0.27 -6.90 10.51
CA ALA A 34 0.02 -5.65 9.79
C ALA A 34 -0.33 -5.92 8.31
N LEU A 35 -0.81 -4.90 7.61
CA LEU A 35 -1.12 -4.99 6.17
C LEU A 35 0.08 -5.46 5.34
N THR A 36 1.30 -5.04 5.69
CA THR A 36 2.53 -5.45 5.00
C THR A 36 2.78 -6.97 5.10
N ASP A 37 2.51 -7.56 6.26
CA ASP A 37 2.54 -9.02 6.48
C ASP A 37 1.44 -9.72 5.68
N ASP A 38 0.22 -9.16 5.72
CA ASP A 38 -0.93 -9.75 5.06
C ASP A 38 -0.76 -9.79 3.54
N LEU A 39 -0.24 -8.71 2.93
CA LEU A 39 0.06 -8.62 1.51
C LEU A 39 1.17 -9.60 1.10
N ALA A 40 2.28 -9.63 1.84
CA ALA A 40 3.39 -10.53 1.56
C ALA A 40 2.94 -12.00 1.62
N ARG A 41 2.25 -12.41 2.68
CA ARG A 41 1.74 -13.79 2.81
C ARG A 41 0.71 -14.12 1.75
N ASN A 42 -0.20 -13.20 1.43
CA ASN A 42 -1.24 -13.43 0.43
C ASN A 42 -0.64 -13.76 -0.94
N ILE A 43 0.34 -12.96 -1.39
CA ILE A 43 0.90 -13.15 -2.73
C ILE A 43 1.73 -14.43 -2.83
N PHE A 44 2.51 -14.78 -1.81
CA PHE A 44 3.28 -16.03 -1.80
C PHE A 44 2.37 -17.26 -1.71
N ALA A 45 1.31 -17.22 -0.89
CA ALA A 45 0.35 -18.31 -0.81
C ALA A 45 -0.35 -18.60 -2.15
N ARG A 46 -0.69 -17.55 -2.91
CA ARG A 46 -1.28 -17.68 -4.27
C ARG A 46 -0.32 -18.34 -5.27
N ALA A 47 0.98 -18.21 -5.07
CA ALA A 47 2.00 -18.89 -5.86
C ALA A 47 2.34 -20.30 -5.34
N GLY A 48 1.69 -20.75 -4.26
CA GLY A 48 1.96 -22.04 -3.60
C GLY A 48 3.25 -22.06 -2.78
N LEU A 49 3.85 -20.91 -2.49
CA LEU A 49 5.07 -20.82 -1.69
C LEU A 49 4.73 -20.84 -0.19
N LYS A 50 5.44 -21.70 0.55
CA LYS A 50 5.28 -21.86 2.00
C LYS A 50 6.17 -20.86 2.76
N VAL A 51 5.63 -20.31 3.84
CA VAL A 51 6.39 -19.47 4.78
C VAL A 51 6.49 -20.25 6.10
N PRO A 52 7.70 -20.53 6.64
CA PRO A 52 9.00 -19.99 6.23
C PRO A 52 9.80 -20.84 5.23
N ASP A 53 9.33 -22.03 4.84
CA ASP A 53 10.16 -23.04 4.14
C ASP A 53 10.65 -22.59 2.75
N ASP A 54 9.79 -21.95 1.96
CA ASP A 54 10.15 -21.44 0.63
C ASP A 54 10.56 -19.96 0.69
N VAL A 55 9.94 -19.15 1.53
CA VAL A 55 10.23 -17.71 1.66
C VAL A 55 10.22 -17.31 3.13
N ARG A 56 11.24 -16.59 3.58
CA ARG A 56 11.32 -16.10 4.97
C ARG A 56 10.68 -14.72 5.08
N ILE A 57 9.73 -14.56 5.98
CA ILE A 57 9.15 -13.25 6.33
C ILE A 57 9.67 -12.85 7.71
N ILE A 58 10.27 -11.67 7.82
CA ILE A 58 10.81 -11.15 9.08
C ILE A 58 10.22 -9.78 9.43
N SER A 59 10.01 -9.56 10.72
CA SER A 59 9.64 -8.24 11.25
C SER A 59 10.86 -7.32 11.19
N ALA A 60 10.83 -6.36 10.28
CA ALA A 60 11.93 -5.43 10.04
C ALA A 60 11.62 -4.00 10.47
N GLY A 61 10.45 -3.74 11.09
CA GLY A 61 10.09 -2.44 11.64
C GLY A 61 9.74 -1.38 10.57
N GLY A 62 9.89 -0.11 10.91
CA GLY A 62 9.66 1.00 9.98
C GLY A 62 10.80 1.20 8.98
N ALA A 63 10.74 2.27 8.19
CA ALA A 63 11.74 2.56 7.18
C ALA A 63 13.16 2.76 7.74
N GLY A 64 13.28 3.32 8.94
CA GLY A 64 14.57 3.55 9.61
C GLY A 64 15.39 2.28 9.83
N THR A 65 14.72 1.12 9.97
CA THR A 65 15.36 -0.19 10.13
C THR A 65 15.32 -1.01 8.85
N MET A 66 14.20 -0.96 8.13
CA MET A 66 13.98 -1.79 6.93
C MET A 66 14.85 -1.36 5.75
N LEU A 67 15.04 -0.05 5.51
CA LEU A 67 15.86 0.41 4.38
C LEU A 67 17.34 0.06 4.57
N PRO A 68 17.99 0.31 5.72
CA PRO A 68 19.36 -0.16 5.95
C PRO A 68 19.50 -1.68 5.84
N ALA A 69 18.53 -2.45 6.33
CA ALA A 69 18.56 -3.91 6.21
C ALA A 69 18.53 -4.39 4.75
N LEU A 70 17.77 -3.73 3.88
CA LEU A 70 17.80 -3.97 2.44
C LEU A 70 19.16 -3.59 1.82
N ARG A 71 19.71 -2.41 2.17
CA ARG A 71 21.04 -1.97 1.68
C ARG A 71 22.15 -2.95 2.09
N ASN A 72 22.09 -3.44 3.32
CA ASN A 72 23.04 -4.38 3.90
C ASN A 72 22.72 -5.85 3.58
N ARG A 73 21.76 -6.11 2.68
CA ARG A 73 21.41 -7.45 2.18
C ARG A 73 20.99 -8.43 3.27
N LYS A 74 20.43 -7.92 4.37
CA LYS A 74 19.77 -8.73 5.40
C LYS A 74 18.34 -9.08 5.00
N ILE A 75 17.79 -8.33 4.05
CA ILE A 75 16.46 -8.48 3.46
C ILE A 75 16.62 -8.33 1.95
N ASP A 76 15.87 -9.13 1.18
CA ASP A 76 15.89 -9.12 -0.28
C ASP A 76 14.71 -8.33 -0.87
N ILE A 77 13.56 -8.37 -0.19
CA ILE A 77 12.31 -7.70 -0.60
C ILE A 77 11.77 -6.93 0.60
N ILE A 78 11.38 -5.67 0.40
CA ILE A 78 10.71 -4.87 1.44
C ILE A 78 9.22 -4.73 1.10
N THR A 79 8.37 -4.75 2.12
CA THR A 79 6.94 -4.42 2.00
C THR A 79 6.63 -3.26 2.92
N ILE A 80 6.56 -2.06 2.35
CA ILE A 80 6.39 -0.80 3.07
C ILE A 80 5.75 0.26 2.15
N SER A 81 5.09 1.27 2.72
CA SER A 81 4.41 2.32 1.98
C SER A 81 5.36 3.39 1.41
N THR A 82 4.89 4.11 0.39
CA THR A 82 5.48 5.37 -0.08
C THR A 82 5.71 6.32 1.12
N PRO A 83 6.83 7.07 1.16
CA PRO A 83 7.84 7.30 0.11
C PRO A 83 9.08 6.37 0.18
N HIS A 84 8.98 5.26 0.91
CA HIS A 84 10.14 4.45 1.26
C HIS A 84 10.66 3.56 0.12
N PRO A 85 9.83 2.84 -0.65
CA PRO A 85 10.29 2.13 -1.85
C PRO A 85 10.92 3.10 -2.86
N GLU A 86 10.37 4.30 -3.02
CA GLU A 86 10.83 5.31 -3.96
C GLU A 86 12.20 5.88 -3.58
N THR A 87 12.52 5.93 -2.29
CA THR A 87 13.89 6.20 -1.82
C THR A 87 14.87 5.18 -2.38
N ILE A 88 14.53 3.88 -2.32
CA ILE A 88 15.37 2.80 -2.84
C ILE A 88 15.51 2.85 -4.36
N LEU A 89 14.44 3.23 -5.07
CA LEU A 89 14.47 3.41 -6.53
C LEU A 89 15.35 4.58 -6.93
N SER A 90 15.22 5.73 -6.24
CA SER A 90 16.01 6.93 -6.52
C SER A 90 17.51 6.72 -6.30
N GLU A 91 17.89 5.81 -5.40
CA GLU A 91 19.27 5.44 -5.13
C GLU A 91 19.77 4.28 -6.01
N ASN A 92 18.94 3.79 -6.94
CA ASN A 92 19.25 2.69 -7.84
C ASN A 92 19.59 1.35 -7.14
N ILE A 93 19.21 1.20 -5.87
CA ILE A 93 19.53 0.03 -5.02
C ILE A 93 18.59 -1.14 -5.32
N GLY A 94 17.32 -0.83 -5.59
CA GLY A 94 16.25 -1.80 -5.77
C GLY A 94 15.45 -1.60 -7.05
N MET A 95 14.41 -2.42 -7.18
CA MET A 95 13.38 -2.32 -8.22
C MET A 95 12.04 -2.73 -7.58
N TRP A 96 10.93 -2.35 -8.21
CA TRP A 96 9.63 -2.86 -7.81
C TRP A 96 9.58 -4.39 -7.94
N PHE A 97 9.32 -5.06 -6.82
CA PHE A 97 8.94 -6.48 -6.84
C PHE A 97 7.46 -6.61 -7.20
N VAL A 98 6.62 -5.80 -6.55
CA VAL A 98 5.21 -5.54 -6.92
C VAL A 98 4.93 -4.06 -6.68
N ASN A 99 4.40 -3.35 -7.66
CA ASN A 99 3.91 -1.99 -7.54
C ASN A 99 2.38 -1.99 -7.43
N LEU A 100 1.89 -1.96 -6.19
CA LEU A 100 0.45 -1.95 -5.90
C LEU A 100 -0.23 -0.64 -6.30
N ALA A 101 0.48 0.48 -6.25
CA ALA A 101 -0.03 1.77 -6.69
C ALA A 101 -0.30 1.78 -8.21
N ALA A 102 0.47 1.02 -8.98
CA ALA A 102 0.24 0.81 -10.41
C ALA A 102 -0.82 -0.29 -10.71
N GLY A 103 -1.44 -0.88 -9.69
CA GLY A 103 -2.43 -1.96 -9.87
C GLY A 103 -1.84 -3.25 -10.42
N GLU A 104 -0.55 -3.51 -10.20
CA GLU A 104 0.18 -4.64 -10.79
C GLU A 104 -0.31 -6.01 -10.31
N ASP A 105 -0.93 -6.08 -9.13
CA ASP A 105 -1.63 -7.27 -8.65
C ASP A 105 -3.14 -7.15 -8.88
N PRO A 106 -3.71 -7.84 -9.89
CA PRO A 106 -5.12 -7.73 -10.22
C PRO A 106 -6.05 -8.23 -9.10
N ALA A 107 -5.56 -9.09 -8.21
CA ALA A 107 -6.38 -9.60 -7.09
C ALA A 107 -6.63 -8.56 -6.00
N ILE A 108 -5.84 -7.47 -5.98
CA ILE A 108 -5.94 -6.38 -5.00
C ILE A 108 -5.89 -5.00 -5.68
N LYS A 109 -6.21 -4.94 -6.98
CA LYS A 109 -6.15 -3.72 -7.79
C LYS A 109 -7.04 -2.61 -7.23
N ASP A 110 -8.21 -2.99 -6.71
CA ASP A 110 -9.12 -2.07 -6.06
C ASP A 110 -9.17 -2.42 -4.58
N PHE A 111 -8.49 -1.60 -3.76
CA PHE A 111 -8.29 -1.86 -2.33
C PHE A 111 -8.35 -0.54 -1.55
N MET A 112 -9.12 -0.54 -0.46
CA MET A 112 -9.25 0.60 0.43
C MET A 112 -7.97 0.80 1.26
N MET A 113 -6.99 1.53 0.73
CA MET A 113 -5.73 1.83 1.44
C MET A 113 -5.89 2.94 2.49
N SER A 114 -6.58 4.03 2.13
CA SER A 114 -6.83 5.19 3.00
C SER A 114 -8.29 5.57 2.92
N THR A 115 -8.95 5.70 4.08
CA THR A 115 -10.38 6.04 4.18
C THR A 115 -10.60 7.08 5.27
N LEU A 116 -11.64 7.90 5.11
CA LEU A 116 -12.14 8.75 6.19
C LEU A 116 -13.10 7.91 7.06
N MET A 117 -12.75 7.73 8.33
CA MET A 117 -13.58 6.98 9.29
C MET A 117 -14.10 7.91 10.39
N ALA A 118 -15.35 7.72 10.79
CA ALA A 118 -15.99 8.42 11.90
C ALA A 118 -16.85 7.43 12.71
N SER A 119 -17.03 7.69 14.01
CA SER A 119 -17.91 6.86 14.84
C SER A 119 -19.38 7.07 14.43
N PRO A 120 -20.25 6.04 14.57
CA PRO A 120 -21.69 6.21 14.34
C PRO A 120 -22.33 7.32 15.18
N GLU A 121 -21.84 7.52 16.40
CA GLU A 121 -22.25 8.61 17.30
C GLU A 121 -21.92 9.99 16.70
N LEU A 122 -20.68 10.20 16.25
CA LEU A 122 -20.27 11.46 15.62
C LEU A 122 -21.07 11.77 14.35
N ILE A 123 -21.37 10.75 13.55
CA ILE A 123 -22.18 10.89 12.33
C ILE A 123 -23.60 11.35 12.68
N ARG A 124 -24.19 10.77 13.73
CA ARG A 124 -25.56 11.09 14.16
C ARG A 124 -25.67 12.47 14.81
N GLU A 125 -24.72 12.80 15.68
CA GLU A 125 -24.77 14.03 16.49
C GLU A 125 -24.24 15.25 15.75
N LYS A 126 -23.24 15.06 14.87
CA LYS A 126 -22.59 16.15 14.13
C LYS A 126 -22.56 15.89 12.62
N PRO A 127 -23.72 15.65 11.98
CA PRO A 127 -23.78 15.30 10.55
C PRO A 127 -23.16 16.37 9.66
N ASP A 128 -23.30 17.65 10.01
CA ASP A 128 -22.72 18.74 9.22
C ASP A 128 -21.19 18.85 9.34
N LEU A 129 -20.62 18.45 10.49
CA LEU A 129 -19.17 18.31 10.62
C LEU A 129 -18.66 17.21 9.70
N VAL A 130 -19.31 16.04 9.70
CA VAL A 130 -18.93 14.91 8.83
C VAL A 130 -19.05 15.27 7.35
N LYS A 131 -20.11 15.99 6.94
CA LYS A 131 -20.25 16.52 5.57
C LYS A 131 -19.11 17.48 5.20
N ARG A 132 -18.71 18.38 6.11
CA ARG A 132 -17.60 19.32 5.86
C ARG A 132 -16.26 18.60 5.76
N MET A 133 -16.00 17.60 6.61
CA MET A 133 -14.80 16.76 6.51
C MET A 133 -14.77 15.97 5.20
N THR A 134 -15.89 15.39 4.79
CA THR A 134 -15.99 14.67 3.51
C THR A 134 -15.71 15.61 2.33
N ARG A 135 -16.28 16.82 2.34
CA ARG A 135 -16.01 17.85 1.32
C ARG A 135 -14.55 18.28 1.28
N ALA A 136 -13.89 18.39 2.44
CA ALA A 136 -12.46 18.70 2.49
C ALA A 136 -11.63 17.60 1.81
N VAL A 137 -11.93 16.32 2.08
CA VAL A 137 -11.29 15.19 1.39
C VAL A 137 -11.54 15.25 -0.12
N MET A 138 -12.77 15.51 -0.55
CA MET A 138 -13.10 15.64 -1.97
C MET A 138 -12.35 16.78 -2.66
N ASN A 139 -12.22 17.93 -2.00
CA ASN A 139 -11.43 19.05 -2.51
C ASN A 139 -9.94 18.70 -2.59
N SER A 140 -9.39 17.97 -1.62
CA SER A 140 -8.01 17.47 -1.68
C SER A 140 -7.81 16.48 -2.84
N LEU A 141 -8.74 15.55 -3.06
CA LEU A 141 -8.68 14.62 -4.20
C LEU A 141 -8.71 15.38 -5.53
N LYS A 142 -9.61 16.35 -5.68
CA LYS A 142 -9.66 17.23 -6.85
C LYS A 142 -8.34 17.95 -7.06
N TYR A 143 -7.80 18.57 -6.01
CA TYR A 143 -6.51 19.26 -6.07
C TYR A 143 -5.38 18.33 -6.51
N ILE A 144 -5.26 17.12 -5.93
CA ILE A 144 -4.24 16.15 -6.31
C ILE A 144 -4.38 15.76 -7.78
N ASN A 145 -5.60 15.59 -8.30
CA ASN A 145 -5.82 15.20 -9.69
C ASN A 145 -5.52 16.33 -10.68
N GLU A 146 -5.90 17.56 -10.37
CA GLU A 146 -5.77 18.72 -11.28
C GLU A 146 -4.37 19.38 -11.22
N THR A 147 -3.62 19.17 -10.13
CA THR A 147 -2.32 19.83 -9.91
C THR A 147 -1.18 19.04 -10.54
N SER A 148 -0.20 19.73 -11.14
CA SER A 148 0.98 19.09 -11.73
C SER A 148 1.84 18.38 -10.68
N VAL A 149 2.58 17.36 -11.10
CA VAL A 149 3.55 16.65 -10.24
C VAL A 149 4.58 17.62 -9.65
N ASP A 150 5.05 18.60 -10.43
CA ASP A 150 6.02 19.59 -9.99
C ASP A 150 5.48 20.43 -8.84
N GLN A 151 4.23 20.90 -8.97
CA GLN A 151 3.61 21.71 -7.92
C GLN A 151 3.32 20.85 -6.68
N LEU A 152 2.74 19.65 -6.84
CA LEU A 152 2.52 18.74 -5.72
C LEU A 152 3.83 18.37 -5.00
N THR A 153 4.93 18.21 -5.74
CA THR A 153 6.26 17.96 -5.14
C THR A 153 6.71 19.14 -4.29
N LYS A 154 6.51 20.39 -4.77
CA LYS A 154 6.78 21.59 -3.96
C LYS A 154 5.90 21.63 -2.71
N ASP A 155 4.61 21.35 -2.83
CA ASP A 155 3.68 21.38 -1.68
C ASP A 155 4.00 20.31 -0.63
N MET A 156 4.53 19.15 -1.06
CA MET A 156 4.95 18.07 -0.16
C MET A 156 6.33 18.28 0.44
N THR A 157 7.16 19.16 -0.13
CA THR A 157 8.54 19.40 0.34
C THR A 157 8.62 19.89 1.79
N PRO A 158 7.79 20.83 2.26
CA PRO A 158 7.78 21.23 3.67
C PRO A 158 7.54 20.08 4.65
N PHE A 159 6.78 19.06 4.25
CA PHE A 159 6.41 17.93 5.10
C PHE A 159 7.44 16.80 5.08
N PHE A 160 8.04 16.52 3.91
CA PHE A 160 8.88 15.34 3.71
C PHE A 160 10.34 15.64 3.35
N GLY A 161 10.66 16.86 2.91
CA GLY A 161 11.97 17.21 2.36
C GLY A 161 13.14 17.08 3.32
N LYS A 162 12.89 17.08 4.64
CA LYS A 162 13.93 16.80 5.66
C LYS A 162 14.31 15.31 5.73
N SER A 163 13.41 14.41 5.34
CA SER A 163 13.58 12.95 5.49
C SER A 163 13.64 12.21 4.16
N VAL A 164 13.26 12.84 3.06
CA VAL A 164 13.15 12.23 1.73
C VAL A 164 13.89 13.11 0.73
N LYS A 165 14.82 12.52 -0.03
CA LYS A 165 15.57 13.24 -1.07
C LYS A 165 14.61 13.73 -2.18
N PRO A 166 14.90 14.87 -2.85
CA PRO A 166 14.02 15.43 -3.87
C PRO A 166 13.62 14.45 -4.97
N ALA A 167 14.56 13.64 -5.47
CA ALA A 167 14.27 12.62 -6.49
C ALA A 167 13.27 11.56 -5.99
N ALA A 168 13.45 11.05 -4.77
CA ALA A 168 12.54 10.09 -4.16
C ALA A 168 11.15 10.71 -3.91
N LEU A 169 11.10 11.97 -3.47
CA LEU A 169 9.85 12.68 -3.22
C LEU A 169 9.06 12.86 -4.52
N ARG A 170 9.73 13.23 -5.62
CA ARG A 170 9.09 13.34 -6.93
C ARG A 170 8.49 12.00 -7.37
N ILE A 171 9.27 10.91 -7.33
CA ILE A 171 8.79 9.57 -7.71
C ILE A 171 7.59 9.16 -6.82
N SER A 172 7.62 9.52 -5.54
CA SER A 172 6.52 9.26 -4.59
C SER A 172 5.24 9.99 -4.98
N VAL A 173 5.35 11.28 -5.32
CA VAL A 173 4.22 12.09 -5.79
C VAL A 173 3.64 11.53 -7.09
N GLU A 174 4.49 11.17 -8.06
CA GLU A 174 4.07 10.53 -9.32
C GLU A 174 3.31 9.22 -9.05
N THR A 175 3.86 8.37 -8.18
CA THR A 175 3.30 7.07 -7.81
C THR A 175 1.93 7.22 -7.13
N VAL A 176 1.81 8.13 -6.16
CA VAL A 176 0.56 8.33 -5.41
C VAL A 176 -0.49 9.04 -6.25
N LYS A 177 -0.11 10.06 -7.03
CA LYS A 177 -1.05 10.77 -7.92
C LYS A 177 -1.70 9.80 -8.92
N ALA A 178 -0.93 8.88 -9.49
CA ALA A 178 -1.45 7.90 -10.43
C ALA A 178 -2.41 6.88 -9.79
N ALA A 179 -2.28 6.63 -8.48
CA ALA A 179 -3.09 5.66 -7.75
C ALA A 179 -4.32 6.28 -7.06
N VAL A 180 -4.40 7.61 -6.98
CA VAL A 180 -5.46 8.28 -6.22
C VAL A 180 -6.81 8.06 -6.89
N ASN A 181 -7.84 7.73 -6.12
CA ASN A 181 -9.21 7.61 -6.63
C ASN A 181 -9.78 9.02 -6.89
N PRO A 182 -10.07 9.41 -8.15
CA PRO A 182 -10.53 10.76 -8.46
C PRO A 182 -11.96 11.03 -7.99
N THR A 183 -12.76 9.98 -7.77
CA THR A 183 -14.19 10.11 -7.43
C THR A 183 -14.46 10.14 -5.94
N GLY A 184 -13.49 9.70 -5.11
CA GLY A 184 -13.66 9.51 -3.67
C GLY A 184 -14.64 8.40 -3.27
N LYS A 185 -15.38 7.81 -4.23
CA LYS A 185 -16.34 6.73 -4.00
C LYS A 185 -15.62 5.41 -3.77
N MET A 186 -16.03 4.66 -2.75
CA MET A 186 -15.47 3.33 -2.53
C MET A 186 -16.28 2.29 -3.30
N SER A 187 -15.66 1.65 -4.28
CA SER A 187 -16.36 0.65 -5.08
C SER A 187 -16.70 -0.61 -4.27
N ASP A 188 -17.72 -1.32 -4.71
CA ASP A 188 -18.10 -2.65 -4.20
C ASP A 188 -16.93 -3.63 -4.21
N ALA A 189 -16.14 -3.56 -5.29
CA ALA A 189 -14.96 -4.38 -5.46
C ALA A 189 -13.87 -4.02 -4.44
N ALA A 190 -13.67 -2.73 -4.14
CA ALA A 190 -12.73 -2.26 -3.12
C ALA A 190 -13.07 -2.83 -1.74
N VAL A 191 -14.34 -2.69 -1.34
CA VAL A 191 -14.85 -3.20 -0.06
C VAL A 191 -14.67 -4.71 0.01
N ALA A 192 -15.14 -5.45 -1.01
CA ALA A 192 -15.04 -6.90 -1.04
C ALA A 192 -13.58 -7.39 -0.98
N THR A 193 -12.68 -6.74 -1.70
CA THR A 193 -11.25 -7.06 -1.72
C THR A 193 -10.59 -6.82 -0.36
N THR A 194 -10.82 -5.65 0.24
CA THR A 194 -10.29 -5.34 1.58
C THR A 194 -10.84 -6.33 2.60
N PHE A 195 -12.13 -6.66 2.55
CA PHE A 195 -12.73 -7.66 3.44
C PHE A 195 -12.12 -9.04 3.24
N LYS A 196 -11.89 -9.47 2.00
CA LYS A 196 -11.24 -10.75 1.70
C LYS A 196 -9.81 -10.82 2.27
N LEU A 197 -9.06 -9.73 2.20
CA LEU A 197 -7.72 -9.64 2.81
C LEU A 197 -7.77 -9.66 4.34
N MET A 198 -8.80 -9.03 4.94
CA MET A 198 -8.98 -8.94 6.40
C MET A 198 -9.66 -10.17 7.03
N LYS A 199 -10.44 -10.96 6.27
CA LYS A 199 -11.07 -12.23 6.67
C LYS A 199 -9.99 -13.31 6.86
N LYS A 200 -9.13 -13.16 7.86
CA LYS A 200 -8.25 -14.21 8.38
C LYS A 200 -8.84 -14.79 9.66
N PRO A 201 -8.83 -16.13 9.85
CA PRO A 201 -9.27 -16.75 11.09
C PRO A 201 -8.61 -16.08 12.30
N GLY A 202 -9.41 -15.65 13.27
CA GLY A 202 -8.95 -15.05 14.52
C GLY A 202 -8.71 -13.53 14.54
N LYS A 203 -8.65 -12.83 13.40
CA LYS A 203 -8.45 -11.36 13.40
C LYS A 203 -9.75 -10.58 13.58
N LEU A 204 -10.85 -11.07 13.03
CA LEU A 204 -12.15 -10.41 13.08
C LEU A 204 -13.23 -11.49 13.29
N LYS A 205 -13.85 -11.46 14.48
CA LYS A 205 -14.99 -12.35 14.80
C LYS A 205 -16.23 -11.84 14.07
N ASN A 206 -17.12 -12.74 13.67
CA ASN A 206 -18.44 -12.41 13.11
C ASN A 206 -18.41 -11.60 11.79
N LEU A 207 -17.35 -11.70 10.99
CA LEU A 207 -17.24 -11.04 9.68
C LEU A 207 -18.32 -11.49 8.66
N GLN A 208 -19.05 -12.56 8.95
CA GLN A 208 -20.19 -13.02 8.15
C GLN A 208 -21.50 -12.28 8.52
N SER A 209 -21.59 -11.69 9.71
CA SER A 209 -22.78 -10.94 10.15
C SER A 209 -22.68 -9.45 9.85
N LEU A 210 -21.48 -8.94 9.56
CA LEU A 210 -21.27 -7.54 9.23
C LEU A 210 -21.80 -7.24 7.82
N LYS A 211 -22.84 -6.41 7.73
CA LYS A 211 -23.34 -5.92 6.44
C LYS A 211 -22.50 -4.74 6.00
N ARG A 212 -22.44 -4.52 4.70
CA ARG A 212 -21.71 -3.39 4.12
C ARG A 212 -22.19 -2.03 4.65
N SER A 213 -23.51 -1.87 4.78
CA SER A 213 -24.15 -0.68 5.34
C SER A 213 -23.70 -0.35 6.76
N ASP A 214 -23.15 -1.33 7.49
CA ASP A 214 -22.78 -1.15 8.89
C ASP A 214 -21.44 -0.41 9.04
N VAL A 215 -20.63 -0.35 7.98
CA VAL A 215 -19.27 0.18 8.03
C VAL A 215 -18.91 1.15 6.90
N TRP A 216 -19.84 1.43 5.98
CA TRP A 216 -19.57 2.25 4.80
C TRP A 216 -20.82 3.00 4.30
N THR A 217 -20.60 4.21 3.76
CA THR A 217 -21.55 5.00 2.97
C THR A 217 -20.81 5.88 1.95
N ASP A 218 -21.40 6.07 0.77
CA ASP A 218 -20.99 7.05 -0.24
C ASP A 218 -21.98 8.25 -0.31
N ASP A 219 -23.00 8.31 0.53
CA ASP A 219 -24.08 9.32 0.45
C ASP A 219 -23.59 10.76 0.65
N LEU A 220 -22.41 10.89 1.27
CA LEU A 220 -21.75 12.16 1.53
C LEU A 220 -20.74 12.56 0.44
N VAL A 221 -20.43 11.64 -0.48
CA VAL A 221 -19.54 11.87 -1.63
C VAL A 221 -20.40 12.42 -2.77
N LYS A 222 -20.32 13.73 -2.99
CA LYS A 222 -21.05 14.46 -4.04
C LYS A 222 -20.10 15.25 -4.91
#